data_AF-A0AA86W3R2-F1
#
_entry.id   AF-A0AA86W3R2-F1
#
_cell.length_a   1.000
_cell.length_b   1.000
_cell.length_c   1.000
_cell.angle_alpha   90.00
_cell.angle_beta   90.00
_cell.angle_gamma   90.00
#
_symmetry.space_group_name_H-M   'P 1'
#
loop_
_entity.id
_entity.type
_entity.pdbx_description
1 polymer ?
#
loop_
_entity_poly.entity_id
_entity_poly.type
_entity_poly.pdbx_seq_one_letter_code
_entity_poly.pdbx_strand_id
1 'polypeptide(L)'
;MAFLKLAPLALFLLATSSMLSMKNIEAVGCSGGCSPFQMPPCGSTDCRCIPVGLFVGYCTHPSGVASFVKKLDEHPNLCMSDNDCVKKGSGNFCARYPNQYVDYGWCFDSNSEALKGFLALPRTITM
;
A
#
# COMPACT_ATOMS: atom_id res chain seq x y z
N MET A 1 7.37 45.73 38.26
CA MET A 1 8.27 45.34 37.14
C MET A 1 8.54 43.82 37.14
N ALA A 2 7.49 42.98 37.16
CA ALA A 2 7.63 41.51 37.13
C ALA A 2 7.00 40.87 35.86
N PHE A 3 6.13 41.60 35.16
CA PHE A 3 5.41 41.12 33.98
C PHE A 3 6.26 41.07 32.70
N LEU A 4 7.35 41.85 32.62
CA LEU A 4 8.20 41.93 31.43
C LEU A 4 9.12 40.71 31.23
N LYS A 5 9.21 39.80 32.22
CA LYS A 5 10.08 38.62 32.17
C LYS A 5 9.35 37.29 31.94
N LEU A 6 8.01 37.29 31.94
CA LEU A 6 7.21 36.09 31.65
C LEU A 6 6.99 35.86 30.14
N ALA A 7 6.93 36.94 29.35
CA ALA A 7 6.75 36.86 27.90
C ALA A 7 7.84 36.05 27.16
N PRO A 8 9.16 36.22 27.44
CA PRO A 8 10.18 35.45 26.73
C PRO A 8 10.20 33.97 27.13
N LEU A 9 9.82 33.61 28.37
CA LEU A 9 9.70 32.21 28.81
C LEU A 9 8.52 31.50 28.15
N ALA A 10 7.39 32.19 27.97
CA ALA A 10 6.23 31.64 27.27
C ALA A 10 6.51 31.39 25.78
N LEU A 11 7.23 32.30 25.12
CA LEU A 11 7.68 32.13 23.73
C LEU A 11 8.68 30.98 23.58
N PHE A 12 9.58 30.78 24.54
CA PHE A 12 10.54 29.66 24.53
C PHE A 12 9.83 28.30 24.64
N LEU A 13 8.82 28.20 25.52
CA LEU A 13 8.02 26.97 25.69
C LEU A 13 7.17 26.65 24.44
N LEU A 14 6.61 27.68 23.79
CA LEU A 14 5.89 27.55 22.50
C LEU A 14 6.80 27.10 21.35
N ALA A 15 8.05 27.59 21.30
CA ALA A 15 9.01 27.15 20.28
C ALA A 15 9.39 25.68 20.46
N THR A 16 9.60 25.21 21.70
CA THR A 16 9.95 23.81 21.97
C THR A 16 8.82 22.81 21.73
N SER A 17 7.55 23.20 21.81
CA SER A 17 6.43 22.28 21.52
C SER A 17 6.30 21.93 20.03
N SER A 18 6.78 22.82 19.13
CA SER A 18 6.81 22.55 17.69
C SER A 18 7.88 21.54 17.24
N MET A 19 8.87 21.24 18.10
CA MET A 19 9.88 20.20 17.85
C MET A 19 9.44 18.83 18.36
N LEU A 20 8.46 18.76 19.27
CA LEU A 20 7.77 17.52 19.64
C LEU A 20 6.59 17.26 18.69
N SER A 21 6.85 17.31 17.38
CA SER A 21 6.04 16.55 16.46
C SER A 21 6.40 15.09 16.71
N MET A 22 5.82 14.49 17.75
CA MET A 22 5.75 13.04 17.85
C MET A 22 5.09 12.58 16.56
N LYS A 23 5.90 12.13 15.60
CA LYS A 23 5.46 11.24 14.53
C LYS A 23 4.71 10.16 15.29
N ASN A 24 3.39 10.15 15.19
CA ASN A 24 2.57 9.14 15.85
C ASN A 24 3.26 7.81 15.54
N ILE A 25 3.86 7.21 16.55
CA ILE A 25 4.19 5.79 16.49
C ILE A 25 2.82 5.18 16.71
N GLU A 26 1.98 5.29 15.67
CA GLU A 26 0.73 4.55 15.58
C GLU A 26 1.17 3.12 15.84
N ALA A 27 0.64 2.51 16.90
CA ALA A 27 0.67 1.07 17.02
C ALA A 27 0.22 0.56 15.66
N VAL A 28 1.12 -0.04 14.88
CA VAL A 28 0.97 -0.24 13.43
C VAL A 28 -0.37 -0.91 13.19
N GLY A 29 -1.38 -0.11 12.90
CA GLY A 29 -2.71 -0.57 12.59
C GLY A 29 -2.63 -0.91 11.13
N CYS A 30 -2.56 -2.20 10.78
CA CYS A 30 -2.76 -2.60 9.39
C CYS A 30 -4.23 -2.44 9.03
N SER A 31 -4.68 -1.18 8.91
CA SER A 31 -6.01 -0.75 8.51
C SER A 31 -5.90 0.56 7.74
N GLY A 32 -6.86 0.82 6.85
CA GLY A 32 -6.84 1.96 5.95
C GLY A 32 -6.59 1.58 4.50
N GLY A 33 -6.63 2.58 3.63
CA GLY A 33 -6.35 2.41 2.20
C GLY A 33 -4.86 2.32 1.91
N CYS A 34 -4.49 1.54 0.90
CA CYS A 34 -3.13 1.47 0.39
C CYS A 34 -3.13 1.45 -1.13
N SER A 35 -1.99 1.83 -1.72
CA SER A 35 -1.71 1.51 -3.12
C SER A 35 -0.88 0.23 -3.18
N PRO A 36 -1.17 -0.73 -4.09
CA PRO A 36 -0.28 -1.87 -4.34
C PRO A 36 1.14 -1.45 -4.75
N PHE A 37 1.30 -0.21 -5.24
CA PHE A 37 2.58 0.40 -5.63
C PHE A 37 3.29 1.13 -4.48
N GLN A 38 2.65 1.28 -3.31
CA GLN A 38 3.22 1.94 -2.14
C GLN A 38 4.30 1.07 -1.49
N MET A 39 5.38 1.71 -1.02
CA MET A 39 6.54 1.05 -0.44
C MET A 39 7.03 1.76 0.84
N PRO A 40 7.17 1.06 1.99
CA PRO A 40 6.63 -0.27 2.29
C PRO A 40 5.09 -0.26 2.26
N PRO A 41 4.43 -1.39 1.93
CA PRO A 41 2.97 -1.45 1.90
C PRO A 41 2.42 -1.02 3.26
N CYS A 42 1.42 -0.13 3.27
CA CYS A 42 0.79 0.33 4.53
C CYS A 42 1.77 0.98 5.54
N GLY A 43 2.94 1.44 5.09
CA GLY A 43 3.95 2.04 5.97
C GLY A 43 4.70 1.03 6.86
N SER A 44 4.44 -0.27 6.74
CA SER A 44 5.10 -1.32 7.56
C SER A 44 5.27 -2.63 6.79
N THR A 45 6.39 -3.33 7.02
CA THR A 45 6.63 -4.69 6.50
C THR A 45 5.75 -5.75 7.16
N ASP A 46 5.16 -5.44 8.31
CA ASP A 46 4.28 -6.34 9.06
C ASP A 46 2.85 -6.35 8.51
N CYS A 47 2.55 -5.46 7.56
CA CYS A 47 1.25 -5.33 6.90
C CYS A 47 1.31 -5.78 5.45
N ARG A 48 0.15 -6.16 4.90
CA ARG A 48 -0.02 -6.40 3.46
C ARG A 48 -1.09 -5.47 2.90
N CYS A 49 -0.85 -5.01 1.69
CA CYS A 49 -1.87 -4.33 0.88
C CYS A 49 -2.64 -5.37 0.08
N ILE A 50 -3.97 -5.43 0.25
CA ILE A 50 -4.87 -6.29 -0.52
C ILE A 50 -5.54 -5.42 -1.59
N PRO A 51 -5.32 -5.65 -2.89
CA PRO A 51 -5.91 -4.84 -3.92
C PRO A 51 -7.40 -5.16 -4.00
N VAL A 52 -8.22 -4.12 -4.03
CA VAL A 52 -9.64 -4.20 -4.43
C VAL A 52 -9.85 -3.61 -5.83
N GLY A 53 -8.87 -2.85 -6.31
CA GLY A 53 -8.75 -2.36 -7.67
C GLY A 53 -7.29 -2.28 -8.08
N LEU A 54 -7.04 -1.87 -9.32
CA LEU A 54 -5.70 -1.86 -9.91
C LEU A 54 -4.70 -0.96 -9.14
N PHE A 55 -5.18 0.16 -8.58
CA PHE A 55 -4.34 1.14 -7.88
C PHE A 55 -4.68 1.30 -6.40
N VAL A 56 -5.76 0.67 -5.94
CA VAL A 56 -6.32 0.85 -4.60
C VAL A 56 -6.54 -0.49 -3.93
N GLY A 57 -6.14 -0.55 -2.67
CA GLY A 57 -6.30 -1.70 -1.79
C GLY A 57 -6.59 -1.27 -0.37
N TYR A 58 -6.68 -2.25 0.51
CA TYR A 58 -6.76 -2.04 1.94
C TYR A 58 -5.62 -2.74 2.67
N CYS A 59 -5.18 -2.11 3.74
CA CYS A 59 -4.21 -2.67 4.66
C CYS A 59 -4.87 -3.74 5.52
N THR A 60 -4.18 -4.86 5.65
CA THR A 60 -4.57 -5.91 6.61
C THR A 60 -3.33 -6.50 7.23
N HIS A 61 -3.48 -6.99 8.46
CA HIS A 61 -2.50 -7.90 9.02
C HIS A 61 -2.48 -9.16 8.16
N PRO A 62 -1.30 -9.79 7.99
CA PRO A 62 -1.19 -11.09 7.36
C PRO A 62 -1.88 -12.13 8.26
N SER A 63 -3.21 -12.25 8.15
CA SER A 63 -3.90 -13.48 8.52
C SER A 63 -3.31 -14.57 7.62
N GLY A 64 -2.91 -15.71 8.20
CA GLY A 64 -1.99 -16.67 7.56
C GLY A 64 -2.23 -16.94 6.07
N VAL A 65 -1.16 -17.31 5.36
CA VAL A 65 -1.05 -17.41 3.88
C VAL A 65 -2.29 -18.03 3.19
N ALA A 66 -2.91 -19.04 3.78
CA ALA A 66 -4.11 -19.69 3.23
C ALA A 66 -5.32 -18.74 3.10
N SER A 67 -5.55 -17.88 4.09
CA SER A 67 -6.66 -16.92 4.06
C SER A 67 -6.46 -15.85 2.98
N PHE A 68 -5.21 -15.47 2.74
CA PHE A 68 -4.83 -14.51 1.72
C PHE A 68 -4.95 -15.11 0.31
N VAL A 69 -4.43 -16.33 0.11
CA VAL A 69 -4.56 -17.06 -1.17
C VAL A 69 -6.02 -17.26 -1.55
N LYS A 70 -6.88 -17.59 -0.57
CA LYS A 70 -8.32 -17.70 -0.81
C LYS A 70 -8.95 -16.39 -1.31
N LYS A 71 -8.61 -15.26 -0.68
CA LYS A 71 -9.08 -13.94 -1.13
C LYS A 71 -8.56 -13.57 -2.52
N LEU A 72 -7.32 -13.95 -2.86
CA LEU A 72 -6.78 -13.75 -4.21
C LEU A 72 -7.51 -14.60 -5.25
N ASP A 73 -7.80 -15.85 -4.92
CA ASP A 73 -8.52 -16.78 -5.80
C ASP A 73 -9.95 -16.28 -6.05
N GLU A 74 -10.63 -15.76 -5.02
CA GLU A 74 -11.96 -15.18 -5.12
C GLU A 74 -12.00 -13.87 -5.94
N HIS A 75 -10.90 -13.11 -6.00
CA HIS A 75 -10.89 -11.85 -6.74
C HIS A 75 -10.83 -12.10 -8.26
N PRO A 76 -11.74 -11.53 -9.06
CA PRO A 76 -11.89 -11.86 -10.49
C PRO A 76 -10.64 -11.55 -11.32
N ASN A 77 -9.89 -10.51 -10.94
CA ASN A 77 -8.73 -10.04 -11.72
C ASN A 77 -7.37 -10.24 -11.02
N LEU A 78 -7.32 -10.84 -9.83
CA LEU A 78 -6.01 -11.12 -9.19
C LEU A 78 -5.54 -12.52 -9.58
N CYS A 79 -4.23 -12.69 -9.68
CA CYS A 79 -3.64 -13.93 -10.17
C CYS A 79 -2.30 -14.24 -9.50
N MET A 80 -2.01 -15.53 -9.35
CA MET A 80 -0.68 -16.04 -9.05
C MET A 80 0.01 -16.53 -10.33
N SER A 81 -0.76 -16.94 -11.33
CA SER A 81 -0.26 -17.44 -12.61
C SER A 81 -1.14 -17.01 -13.78
N ASP A 82 -0.62 -17.07 -15.00
CA ASP A 82 -1.38 -16.80 -16.23
C ASP A 82 -2.61 -17.71 -16.35
N ASN A 83 -2.49 -18.95 -15.90
CA ASN A 83 -3.58 -19.93 -15.90
C ASN A 83 -4.74 -19.52 -14.99
N ASP A 84 -4.48 -18.76 -13.92
CA ASP A 84 -5.54 -18.25 -13.05
C ASP A 84 -6.41 -17.24 -13.82
N CYS A 85 -5.79 -16.38 -14.64
CA CYS A 85 -6.50 -15.43 -15.48
C CYS A 85 -7.38 -16.14 -16.52
N VAL A 86 -6.84 -17.19 -17.16
CA VAL A 86 -7.59 -17.98 -18.14
C VAL A 86 -8.77 -18.68 -17.47
N LYS A 87 -8.58 -19.30 -16.30
CA LYS A 87 -9.65 -19.95 -15.54
C LYS A 87 -10.74 -18.98 -15.09
N LYS A 88 -10.35 -17.76 -14.72
CA LYS A 88 -11.26 -16.70 -14.29
C LYS A 88 -11.94 -15.97 -15.45
N GLY A 89 -11.45 -16.13 -16.67
CA GLY A 89 -11.95 -15.42 -17.85
C GLY A 89 -11.66 -13.91 -17.82
N SER A 90 -10.69 -13.46 -17.01
CA SER A 90 -10.32 -12.05 -16.85
C SER A 90 -9.09 -11.64 -17.68
N GLY A 91 -8.61 -12.55 -18.52
CA GLY A 91 -7.48 -12.35 -19.42
C GLY A 91 -6.71 -13.65 -19.62
N ASN A 92 -5.51 -13.55 -20.19
CA ASN A 92 -4.63 -14.69 -20.42
C ASN A 92 -3.20 -14.46 -19.92
N PHE A 93 -2.93 -13.31 -19.32
CA PHE A 93 -1.61 -12.93 -18.80
C PHE A 93 -1.72 -12.32 -17.42
N CYS A 94 -0.88 -12.79 -16.50
CA CYS A 94 -0.79 -12.30 -15.12
C CYS A 94 0.35 -11.30 -14.99
N ALA A 95 0.03 -10.01 -15.06
CA ALA A 95 1.03 -8.96 -14.89
C ALA A 95 1.33 -8.74 -13.41
N ARG A 96 2.54 -9.10 -12.97
CA ARG A 96 2.96 -8.89 -11.57
C ARG A 96 3.13 -7.41 -11.26
N TYR A 97 2.67 -7.00 -10.08
CA TYR A 97 3.00 -5.66 -9.59
C TYR A 97 4.52 -5.54 -9.46
N PRO A 98 5.11 -4.39 -9.81
CA PRO A 98 6.54 -4.19 -9.75
C PRO A 98 7.03 -3.95 -8.31
N ASN A 99 6.53 -4.72 -7.34
CA ASN A 99 6.77 -4.60 -5.91
C ASN A 99 7.19 -5.97 -5.34
N GLN A 100 8.38 -6.05 -4.74
CA GLN A 100 8.93 -7.29 -4.16
C GLN A 100 8.16 -7.82 -2.94
N TYR A 101 7.29 -7.01 -2.31
CA TYR A 101 6.42 -7.46 -1.21
C TYR A 101 5.05 -7.94 -1.69
N VAL A 102 4.81 -7.90 -3.01
CA VAL A 102 3.53 -8.27 -3.63
C VAL A 102 3.74 -9.48 -4.53
N ASP A 103 3.34 -10.65 -4.02
CA ASP A 103 3.58 -11.95 -4.66
C ASP A 103 2.50 -12.36 -5.66
N TYR A 104 1.65 -11.44 -6.09
CA TYR A 104 0.52 -11.67 -7.01
C TYR A 104 0.48 -10.58 -8.09
N GLY A 105 -0.32 -10.80 -9.12
CA GLY A 105 -0.49 -9.89 -10.25
C GLY A 105 -1.93 -9.52 -10.51
N TRP A 106 -2.11 -8.78 -11.60
CA TRP A 106 -3.40 -8.44 -12.17
C TRP A 106 -3.55 -9.06 -13.56
N CYS A 107 -4.73 -9.56 -13.86
CA CYS A 107 -5.03 -10.19 -15.14
C CYS A 107 -5.25 -9.15 -16.24
N PHE A 108 -4.61 -9.41 -17.39
CA PHE A 108 -4.80 -8.65 -18.61
C PHE A 108 -4.92 -9.61 -19.80
N ASP A 109 -5.52 -9.14 -20.88
CA ASP A 109 -5.28 -9.72 -22.19
C ASP A 109 -3.86 -9.37 -22.66
N SER A 110 -3.13 -10.36 -23.14
CA SER A 110 -1.73 -10.28 -23.55
C SER A 110 -1.48 -9.23 -24.63
N ASN A 111 -2.50 -8.90 -25.42
CA ASN A 111 -2.44 -7.93 -26.50
C ASN A 111 -3.10 -6.59 -26.15
N SER A 112 -3.49 -6.36 -24.89
CA SER A 112 -4.17 -5.13 -24.50
C SER A 112 -3.22 -3.94 -24.36
N GLU A 113 -3.69 -2.76 -24.76
CA GLU A 113 -2.98 -1.49 -24.48
C GLU A 113 -2.89 -1.21 -22.97
N ALA A 114 -3.84 -1.71 -22.18
CA ALA A 114 -3.83 -1.63 -20.73
C ALA A 114 -2.62 -2.37 -20.13
N LEU A 115 -2.26 -3.54 -20.66
CA LEU A 115 -1.05 -4.28 -20.24
C LEU A 115 0.21 -3.46 -20.54
N LYS A 116 0.32 -2.87 -21.73
CA LYS A 116 1.48 -2.02 -22.09
C LYS A 116 1.61 -0.84 -21.13
N GLY A 117 0.50 -0.17 -20.81
CA GLY A 117 0.47 0.90 -19.83
C GLY A 117 0.88 0.44 -18.43
N PHE A 118 0.37 -0.70 -17.99
CA PHE A 118 0.70 -1.28 -16.68
C PHE A 118 2.19 -1.63 -16.55
N LEU A 119 2.77 -2.26 -17.59
CA LEU A 119 4.20 -2.62 -17.61
C LEU A 119 5.13 -1.41 -17.71
N ALA A 120 4.63 -0.27 -18.20
CA ALA A 120 5.37 0.99 -18.25
C ALA A 120 5.36 1.76 -16.90
N LEU A 121 4.58 1.31 -15.90
CA LEU A 121 4.53 1.96 -14.60
C LEU A 121 5.87 1.81 -13.86
N PRO A 122 6.34 2.87 -13.15
CA PRO A 122 7.55 2.78 -12.36
C PRO A 122 7.36 1.80 -11.19
N ARG A 123 8.45 1.13 -10.80
CA ARG A 123 8.45 0.12 -9.73
C ARG A 123 8.10 0.66 -8.34
N THR A 124 8.17 1.98 -8.17
CA THR A 124 7.91 2.62 -6.89
C THR A 124 7.37 4.01 -7.19
N ILE A 125 6.16 4.31 -6.69
CA ILE A 125 5.69 5.68 -6.59
C ILE A 125 6.11 6.14 -5.20
N THR A 126 7.25 6.83 -5.11
CA THR A 126 7.61 7.58 -3.92
C THR A 126 6.65 8.77 -3.86
N MET A 127 5.69 8.73 -2.93
CA MET A 127 4.92 9.90 -2.51
C MET A 127 5.64 10.60 -1.35
#